data_AF-A0A7W1LGC0-F1
#
_entry.id   AF-A0A7W1LGC0-F1
#
_cell.length_a   1.000
_cell.length_b   1.000
_cell.length_c   1.000
_cell.angle_alpha   90.00
_cell.angle_beta   90.00
_cell.angle_gamma   90.00
#
_symmetry.space_group_name_H-M   'P 1'
#
loop_
_entity.id
_entity.type
_entity.pdbx_description
1 polymer ?
#
loop_
_entity_poly.entity_id
_entity_poly.type
_entity_poly.pdbx_seq_one_letter_code
_entity_poly.pdbx_strand_id
1 'polypeptide(L)'
;YNPWDVGTRREAVDDEAALGELVRELGADGVFLDTMKEARPGLRAAVDAVRPGIAFEGESTLALERICDHHLSWAQWFSDSAVPGVLRARWLEQRHMLHHTRRWNRDHAEELHSAWLNGVGMLVWENVFGAWVGWSERDKALLRAMLPIQRRYAELLATGEWTPLAAASPDARVVASRWADGETTLWALANRGAAYSGSVGDLEVELPAQGIAAFVGSEQIMVAGGGDASFPARETVRLPAPVVRVETVPDGFAAVEPRPLTAVFRRRETGTYGEAPYVGEWKPLPPRLHDFVEVERPAPRGRFALSVRDVKTGHDLAEARAYASSVGARLPTEDEWQLGAEAGVLDLSGPRVWNWTESEHTDGRTRFAILKGGSDWKAEGSDWYVDGGPQDPSYSLKLLLLGGGLARSPQISFRLAVDLP
;
A
#
# COMPACT_ATOMS: atom_id res chain seq x y z
N TYR A 1 6.20 -11.31 -4.81
CA TYR A 1 7.59 -11.78 -4.99
C TYR A 1 8.23 -10.90 -6.06
N ASN A 2 9.42 -10.35 -5.82
CA ASN A 2 10.03 -9.32 -6.68
C ASN A 2 11.35 -9.82 -7.29
N PRO A 3 11.33 -10.55 -8.42
CA PRO A 3 12.54 -11.15 -9.02
C PRO A 3 13.56 -10.12 -9.49
N TRP A 4 13.15 -8.86 -9.67
CA TRP A 4 14.03 -7.76 -10.07
C TRP A 4 14.92 -7.27 -8.93
N ASP A 5 14.66 -7.67 -7.67
CA ASP A 5 15.52 -7.32 -6.55
C ASP A 5 16.79 -8.19 -6.55
N VAL A 6 17.84 -7.60 -7.12
CA VAL A 6 19.21 -8.13 -7.16
C VAL A 6 20.20 -7.29 -6.36
N GLY A 7 19.75 -6.13 -5.87
CA GLY A 7 20.60 -5.11 -5.23
C GLY A 7 20.57 -5.18 -3.70
N THR A 8 19.69 -5.99 -3.12
CA THR A 8 19.59 -6.21 -1.68
C THR A 8 20.07 -7.62 -1.28
N ARG A 9 19.58 -8.14 -0.15
CA ARG A 9 20.00 -9.45 0.36
C ARG A 9 19.39 -10.57 -0.49
N ARG A 10 20.23 -11.30 -1.20
CA ARG A 10 19.84 -12.51 -1.94
C ARG A 10 19.88 -13.75 -1.05
N GLU A 11 18.94 -14.66 -1.28
CA GLU A 11 18.98 -15.98 -0.69
C GLU A 11 20.11 -16.82 -1.30
N ALA A 12 20.60 -17.82 -0.56
CA ALA A 12 21.72 -18.67 -0.99
C ALA A 12 21.32 -19.73 -2.04
N VAL A 13 20.03 -19.82 -2.35
CA VAL A 13 19.42 -20.74 -3.32
C VAL A 13 18.74 -19.94 -4.43
N ASP A 14 18.31 -20.62 -5.50
CA ASP A 14 17.50 -19.98 -6.53
C ASP A 14 16.12 -19.53 -5.98
N ASP A 15 15.47 -18.57 -6.64
CA ASP A 15 14.23 -18.01 -6.08
C ASP A 15 13.07 -19.02 -6.12
N GLU A 16 13.08 -20.00 -7.01
CA GLU A 16 12.08 -21.07 -7.03
C GLU A 16 12.14 -21.89 -5.75
N ALA A 17 13.34 -22.33 -5.36
CA ALA A 17 13.57 -23.08 -4.13
C ALA A 17 13.27 -22.20 -2.90
N ALA A 18 13.74 -20.94 -2.89
CA ALA A 18 13.46 -20.03 -1.79
C ALA A 18 11.96 -19.77 -1.61
N LEU A 19 11.23 -19.54 -2.70
CA LEU A 19 9.79 -19.28 -2.65
C LEU A 19 9.00 -20.55 -2.29
N GLY A 20 9.39 -21.72 -2.80
CA GLY A 20 8.80 -23.00 -2.39
C GLY A 20 8.99 -23.25 -0.89
N GLU A 21 10.20 -23.02 -0.38
CA GLU A 21 10.51 -23.14 1.04
C GLU A 21 9.68 -22.15 1.89
N LEU A 22 9.55 -20.90 1.46
CA LEU A 22 8.73 -19.90 2.14
C LEU A 22 7.24 -20.30 2.16
N VAL A 23 6.70 -20.82 1.05
CA VAL A 23 5.33 -21.35 0.99
C VAL A 23 5.15 -22.49 2.00
N ARG A 24 6.15 -23.38 2.11
CA ARG A 24 6.13 -24.50 3.08
C ARG A 24 6.16 -24.01 4.52
N GLU A 25 7.05 -23.08 4.84
CA GLU A 25 7.23 -22.54 6.19
C GLU A 25 5.97 -21.79 6.66
N LEU A 26 5.40 -20.95 5.80
CA LEU A 26 4.21 -20.16 6.13
C LEU A 26 2.91 -20.97 6.04
N GLY A 27 2.93 -22.13 5.37
CA GLY A 27 1.70 -22.88 5.03
C GLY A 27 0.79 -22.09 4.09
N ALA A 28 1.35 -21.21 3.25
CA ALA A 28 0.58 -20.31 2.41
C ALA A 28 -0.20 -21.07 1.32
N ASP A 29 -1.44 -20.65 1.05
CA ASP A 29 -2.30 -21.23 0.01
C ASP A 29 -2.17 -20.54 -1.36
N GLY A 30 -1.42 -19.45 -1.43
CA GLY A 30 -1.19 -18.72 -2.66
C GLY A 30 0.09 -17.89 -2.67
N VAL A 31 0.58 -17.58 -3.87
CA VAL A 31 1.69 -16.68 -4.12
C VAL A 31 1.22 -15.52 -4.98
N PHE A 32 1.40 -14.31 -4.45
CA PHE A 32 1.13 -13.06 -5.16
C PHE A 32 2.36 -12.67 -6.00
N LEU A 33 2.17 -12.66 -7.33
CA LEU A 33 3.23 -12.45 -8.32
C LEU A 33 3.27 -10.97 -8.75
N ASP A 34 3.43 -10.07 -7.77
CA ASP A 34 3.61 -8.64 -8.05
C ASP A 34 4.73 -8.40 -9.09
N THR A 35 4.52 -7.51 -10.05
CA THR A 35 5.40 -7.24 -11.20
C THR A 35 5.50 -8.34 -12.27
N MET A 36 4.81 -9.48 -12.09
CA MET A 36 4.84 -10.62 -13.00
C MET A 36 3.42 -11.00 -13.43
N LYS A 37 3.17 -11.03 -14.74
CA LYS A 37 1.88 -11.49 -15.27
C LYS A 37 1.63 -12.98 -15.01
N GLU A 38 2.71 -13.75 -14.99
CA GLU A 38 2.71 -15.19 -14.84
C GLU A 38 4.02 -15.64 -14.19
N ALA A 39 3.98 -16.78 -13.52
CA ALA A 39 5.13 -17.44 -12.93
C ALA A 39 6.16 -17.78 -14.02
N ARG A 40 7.42 -17.51 -13.70
CA ARG A 40 8.56 -17.86 -14.56
C ARG A 40 8.70 -19.39 -14.68
N PRO A 41 9.38 -19.89 -15.72
CA PRO A 41 9.62 -21.32 -15.90
C PRO A 41 10.19 -21.96 -14.64
N GLY A 42 9.71 -23.15 -14.27
CA GLY A 42 10.17 -23.89 -13.09
C GLY A 42 9.45 -23.52 -11.78
N LEU A 43 9.01 -22.28 -11.60
CA LEU A 43 8.40 -21.84 -10.34
C LEU A 43 7.14 -22.62 -9.97
N ARG A 44 6.26 -22.89 -10.94
CA ARG A 44 5.06 -23.72 -10.73
C ARG A 44 5.42 -25.12 -10.21
N ALA A 45 6.36 -25.78 -10.87
CA ALA A 45 6.81 -27.12 -10.48
C ALA A 45 7.45 -27.14 -9.09
N ALA A 46 8.24 -26.11 -8.74
CA ALA A 46 8.85 -25.99 -7.41
C ALA A 46 7.80 -25.84 -6.31
N VAL A 47 6.78 -25.01 -6.52
CA VAL A 47 5.69 -24.82 -5.54
C VAL A 47 4.78 -26.06 -5.48
N ASP A 48 4.51 -26.73 -6.60
CA ASP A 48 3.72 -27.97 -6.59
C ASP A 48 4.42 -29.13 -5.87
N ALA A 49 5.76 -29.16 -5.91
CA ALA A 49 6.55 -30.13 -5.15
C ALA A 49 6.40 -29.95 -3.62
N VAL A 50 6.05 -28.76 -3.16
CA VAL A 50 5.69 -28.49 -1.76
C VAL A 50 4.27 -28.96 -1.48
N ARG A 51 3.31 -28.47 -2.26
CA ARG A 51 1.90 -28.86 -2.19
C ARG A 51 1.21 -28.52 -3.52
N PRO A 52 0.54 -29.48 -4.18
CA PRO A 52 -0.21 -29.17 -5.39
C PRO A 52 -1.40 -28.26 -5.07
N GLY A 53 -1.76 -27.39 -6.01
CA GLY A 53 -2.96 -26.53 -5.92
C GLY A 53 -2.75 -25.18 -5.22
N ILE A 54 -1.51 -24.80 -4.89
CA ILE A 54 -1.20 -23.43 -4.44
C ILE A 54 -1.58 -22.43 -5.53
N ALA A 55 -2.39 -21.44 -5.18
CA ALA A 55 -2.84 -20.42 -6.12
C ALA A 55 -1.69 -19.50 -6.54
N PHE A 56 -1.66 -19.11 -7.81
CA PHE A 56 -0.81 -18.01 -8.28
C PHE A 56 -1.70 -16.86 -8.71
N GLU A 57 -1.34 -15.66 -8.27
CA GLU A 57 -2.04 -14.43 -8.60
C GLU A 57 -1.13 -13.49 -9.38
N GLY A 58 -1.25 -13.53 -10.71
CA GLY A 58 -0.46 -12.73 -11.65
C GLY A 58 -0.97 -11.30 -11.84
N GLU A 59 -0.08 -10.38 -12.19
CA GLU A 59 -0.46 -9.00 -12.54
C GLU A 59 -1.15 -8.89 -13.90
N SER A 60 -2.15 -8.01 -13.99
CA SER A 60 -2.95 -7.71 -15.18
C SER A 60 -3.80 -8.89 -15.67
N THR A 61 -4.08 -8.92 -16.98
CA THR A 61 -4.77 -10.04 -17.62
C THR A 61 -3.78 -11.14 -17.98
N LEU A 62 -4.20 -12.38 -17.72
CA LEU A 62 -3.43 -13.58 -18.00
C LEU A 62 -3.72 -14.13 -19.40
N ALA A 63 -2.72 -14.72 -20.05
CA ALA A 63 -2.91 -15.48 -21.28
C ALA A 63 -3.76 -16.74 -21.03
N LEU A 64 -4.61 -17.15 -21.98
CA LEU A 64 -5.59 -18.21 -21.73
C LEU A 64 -4.93 -19.57 -21.44
N GLU A 65 -3.80 -19.83 -22.10
CA GLU A 65 -2.99 -21.02 -21.92
C GLU A 65 -2.38 -21.17 -20.53
N ARG A 66 -2.33 -20.09 -19.73
CA ARG A 66 -1.80 -20.09 -18.36
C ARG A 66 -2.89 -20.18 -17.29
N ILE A 67 -4.17 -20.10 -17.68
CA ILE A 67 -5.28 -20.20 -16.71
C ILE A 67 -5.28 -21.55 -15.99
N CYS A 68 -4.79 -22.61 -16.64
CA CYS A 68 -4.70 -23.94 -16.04
C CYS A 68 -3.70 -24.04 -14.87
N ASP A 69 -2.74 -23.12 -14.76
CA ASP A 69 -1.71 -23.14 -13.71
C ASP A 69 -1.59 -21.83 -12.91
N HIS A 70 -2.46 -20.84 -13.21
CA HIS A 70 -2.61 -19.58 -12.49
C HIS A 70 -4.10 -19.31 -12.24
N HIS A 71 -4.55 -19.73 -11.06
CA HIS A 71 -5.96 -19.67 -10.66
C HIS A 71 -6.50 -18.25 -10.46
N LEU A 72 -5.61 -17.28 -10.23
CA LEU A 72 -5.95 -15.91 -9.89
C LEU A 72 -5.12 -14.93 -10.73
N SER A 73 -5.62 -13.70 -10.84
CA SER A 73 -4.86 -12.57 -11.38
C SER A 73 -5.47 -11.27 -10.86
N TRP A 74 -4.76 -10.15 -10.97
CA TRP A 74 -5.27 -8.85 -10.54
C TRP A 74 -5.15 -7.80 -11.64
N ALA A 75 -6.27 -7.20 -12.04
CA ALA A 75 -6.32 -6.25 -13.13
C ALA A 75 -6.06 -4.81 -12.66
N GLN A 76 -4.80 -4.37 -12.74
CA GLN A 76 -4.45 -2.95 -12.59
C GLN A 76 -5.03 -2.12 -13.74
N TRP A 77 -6.01 -1.26 -13.43
CA TRP A 77 -6.72 -0.44 -14.43
C TRP A 77 -7.32 -1.26 -15.58
N PHE A 78 -8.23 -2.18 -15.25
CA PHE A 78 -9.00 -2.87 -16.28
C PHE A 78 -9.73 -1.86 -17.18
N SER A 79 -9.48 -1.98 -18.49
CA SER A 79 -10.14 -1.17 -19.51
C SER A 79 -11.61 -1.57 -19.56
N ASP A 80 -12.47 -0.68 -19.12
CA ASP A 80 -13.92 -0.90 -19.06
C ASP A 80 -14.64 -0.01 -20.08
N SER A 81 -15.93 -0.25 -20.30
CA SER A 81 -16.77 0.51 -21.22
C SER A 81 -18.05 1.00 -20.55
N ALA A 82 -18.89 1.76 -21.27
CA ALA A 82 -20.16 2.23 -20.73
C ALA A 82 -21.05 1.08 -20.22
N VAL A 83 -21.03 -0.05 -20.94
CA VAL A 83 -21.54 -1.33 -20.44
C VAL A 83 -20.35 -2.12 -19.86
N PRO A 84 -20.41 -2.60 -18.61
CA PRO A 84 -19.34 -3.36 -18.01
C PRO A 84 -18.85 -4.53 -18.89
N GLY A 85 -17.54 -4.61 -19.10
CA GLY A 85 -16.93 -5.66 -19.91
C GLY A 85 -17.09 -7.06 -19.29
N VAL A 86 -17.18 -8.09 -20.15
CA VAL A 86 -17.13 -9.50 -19.75
C VAL A 86 -15.69 -9.97 -19.65
N LEU A 87 -15.31 -10.55 -18.51
CA LEU A 87 -13.95 -11.00 -18.28
C LEU A 87 -13.65 -12.28 -19.05
N ARG A 88 -12.82 -12.18 -20.10
CA ARG A 88 -12.48 -13.31 -20.98
C ARG A 88 -11.95 -14.53 -20.22
N ALA A 89 -11.08 -14.33 -19.23
CA ALA A 89 -10.51 -15.41 -18.43
C ALA A 89 -11.58 -16.15 -17.63
N ARG A 90 -12.50 -15.40 -16.99
CA ARG A 90 -13.66 -15.94 -16.27
C ARG A 90 -14.62 -16.67 -17.20
N TRP A 91 -14.84 -16.15 -18.41
CA TRP A 91 -15.72 -16.79 -19.39
C TRP A 91 -15.18 -18.14 -19.87
N LEU A 92 -13.86 -18.26 -20.03
CA LEU A 92 -13.22 -19.53 -20.39
C LEU A 92 -13.19 -20.53 -19.23
N GLU A 93 -12.80 -20.06 -18.04
CA GLU A 93 -12.72 -20.85 -16.82
C GLU A 93 -13.38 -20.07 -15.69
N GLN A 94 -14.62 -20.43 -15.39
CA GLN A 94 -15.46 -19.71 -14.45
C GLN A 94 -14.97 -19.81 -13.01
N ARG A 95 -13.93 -20.58 -12.68
CA ARG A 95 -13.29 -20.51 -11.35
C ARG A 95 -12.21 -19.43 -11.26
N HIS A 96 -11.70 -18.93 -12.39
CA HIS A 96 -10.63 -17.94 -12.41
C HIS A 96 -11.08 -16.62 -11.78
N MET A 97 -10.34 -16.09 -10.79
CA MET A 97 -10.64 -14.78 -10.21
C MET A 97 -9.66 -13.74 -10.76
N LEU A 98 -10.18 -12.82 -11.58
CA LEU A 98 -9.46 -11.60 -11.95
C LEU A 98 -9.91 -10.48 -11.01
N HIS A 99 -9.17 -10.27 -9.93
CA HIS A 99 -9.48 -9.23 -8.95
C HIS A 99 -9.28 -7.85 -9.56
N HIS A 100 -10.31 -7.00 -9.55
CA HIS A 100 -10.17 -5.64 -10.05
C HIS A 100 -9.40 -4.76 -9.08
N THR A 101 -8.57 -3.85 -9.60
CA THR A 101 -7.96 -2.78 -8.80
C THR A 101 -7.54 -1.57 -9.65
N ARG A 102 -7.74 -0.38 -9.09
CA ARG A 102 -7.18 0.90 -9.53
C ARG A 102 -6.59 1.55 -8.29
N ARG A 103 -5.40 1.08 -7.89
CA ARG A 103 -4.76 1.43 -6.60
C ARG A 103 -4.65 2.92 -6.28
N TRP A 104 -4.64 3.79 -7.28
CA TRP A 104 -4.51 5.24 -7.12
C TRP A 104 -5.79 6.00 -7.54
N ASN A 105 -6.94 5.32 -7.48
CA ASN A 105 -8.25 5.91 -7.78
C ASN A 105 -9.04 6.05 -6.47
N ARG A 106 -9.89 7.08 -6.36
CA ARG A 106 -10.77 7.30 -5.18
C ARG A 106 -12.21 6.87 -5.40
N ASP A 107 -12.62 6.72 -6.66
CA ASP A 107 -13.96 6.24 -7.02
C ASP A 107 -13.88 4.83 -7.58
N HIS A 108 -14.27 3.84 -6.78
CA HIS A 108 -14.20 2.43 -7.16
C HIS A 108 -15.52 1.86 -7.71
N ALA A 109 -16.53 2.70 -7.97
CA ALA A 109 -17.86 2.23 -8.38
C ALA A 109 -17.78 1.38 -9.67
N GLU A 110 -16.98 1.80 -10.65
CA GLU A 110 -16.80 1.08 -11.91
C GLU A 110 -16.21 -0.32 -11.70
N GLU A 111 -15.18 -0.41 -10.86
CA GLU A 111 -14.51 -1.68 -10.56
C GLU A 111 -15.45 -2.62 -9.80
N LEU A 112 -16.21 -2.08 -8.84
CA LEU A 112 -17.19 -2.84 -8.08
C LEU A 112 -18.33 -3.35 -8.95
N HIS A 113 -18.85 -2.53 -9.86
CA HIS A 113 -19.89 -2.94 -10.81
C HIS A 113 -19.39 -4.04 -11.76
N SER A 114 -18.18 -3.87 -12.31
CA SER A 114 -17.57 -4.88 -13.18
C SER A 114 -17.31 -6.19 -12.43
N ALA A 115 -16.75 -6.11 -11.22
CA ALA A 115 -16.50 -7.27 -10.36
C ALA A 115 -17.81 -8.01 -10.02
N TRP A 116 -18.84 -7.25 -9.65
CA TRP A 116 -20.16 -7.77 -9.31
C TRP A 116 -20.81 -8.54 -10.47
N LEU A 117 -20.82 -7.96 -11.67
CA LEU A 117 -21.43 -8.57 -12.86
C LEU A 117 -20.65 -9.75 -13.42
N ASN A 118 -19.36 -9.87 -13.10
CA ASN A 118 -18.52 -10.99 -13.52
C ASN A 118 -18.35 -12.06 -12.44
N GLY A 119 -18.94 -11.86 -11.25
CA GLY A 119 -18.80 -12.81 -10.14
C GLY A 119 -17.36 -12.94 -9.62
N VAL A 120 -16.57 -11.86 -9.70
CA VAL A 120 -15.19 -11.79 -9.19
C VAL A 120 -15.07 -10.79 -8.03
N GLY A 121 -13.89 -10.74 -7.41
CA GLY A 121 -13.61 -9.85 -6.27
C GLY A 121 -12.80 -8.59 -6.62
N MET A 122 -12.42 -7.90 -5.55
CA MET A 122 -11.56 -6.72 -5.58
C MET A 122 -10.21 -7.03 -4.93
N LEU A 123 -9.11 -6.53 -5.49
CA LEU A 123 -7.85 -6.42 -4.77
C LEU A 123 -7.86 -5.07 -4.05
N VAL A 124 -8.22 -5.09 -2.77
CA VAL A 124 -8.33 -3.88 -1.94
C VAL A 124 -6.93 -3.36 -1.63
N TRP A 125 -6.58 -2.24 -2.25
CA TRP A 125 -5.28 -1.59 -2.11
C TRP A 125 -5.47 -0.15 -1.62
N GLU A 126 -5.63 0.01 -0.30
CA GLU A 126 -5.98 1.30 0.33
C GLU A 126 -4.77 2.18 0.67
N ASN A 127 -3.57 1.59 0.74
CA ASN A 127 -2.32 2.28 1.01
C ASN A 127 -1.31 1.99 -0.11
N VAL A 128 -0.95 3.03 -0.86
CA VAL A 128 0.03 2.91 -1.94
C VAL A 128 1.29 3.65 -1.53
N PHE A 129 2.34 2.90 -1.23
CA PHE A 129 3.64 3.43 -0.79
C PHE A 129 3.55 4.42 0.39
N GLY A 130 2.66 4.17 1.35
CA GLY A 130 2.45 5.05 2.51
C GLY A 130 1.44 6.17 2.27
N ALA A 131 0.99 6.40 1.05
CA ALA A 131 -0.10 7.32 0.75
C ALA A 131 -1.45 6.63 0.97
N TRP A 132 -2.31 7.23 1.78
CA TRP A 132 -3.65 6.72 2.06
C TRP A 132 -4.61 7.14 0.94
N VAL A 133 -4.86 6.23 -0.01
CA VAL A 133 -5.82 6.47 -1.09
C VAL A 133 -7.25 6.27 -0.58
N GLY A 134 -7.44 5.25 0.27
CA GLY A 134 -8.68 4.93 0.95
C GLY A 134 -9.90 4.75 0.04
N TRP A 135 -11.04 4.38 0.63
CA TRP A 135 -12.30 4.19 -0.08
C TRP A 135 -13.37 5.10 0.52
N SER A 136 -14.29 5.59 -0.32
CA SER A 136 -15.47 6.33 0.11
C SER A 136 -16.43 5.45 0.93
N GLU A 137 -17.34 6.05 1.70
CA GLU A 137 -18.34 5.26 2.44
C GLU A 137 -19.32 4.56 1.50
N ARG A 138 -19.64 5.18 0.36
CA ARG A 138 -20.39 4.56 -0.74
C ARG A 138 -19.73 3.25 -1.20
N ASP A 139 -18.45 3.29 -1.57
CA ASP A 139 -17.76 2.13 -2.13
C ASP A 139 -17.56 1.01 -1.11
N LYS A 140 -17.29 1.37 0.15
CA LYS A 140 -17.27 0.41 1.27
C LYS A 140 -18.62 -0.27 1.46
N ALA A 141 -19.72 0.46 1.36
CA ALA A 141 -21.06 -0.08 1.50
C ALA A 141 -21.41 -1.05 0.37
N LEU A 142 -21.05 -0.71 -0.88
CA LEU A 142 -21.21 -1.60 -2.03
C LEU A 142 -20.43 -2.90 -1.85
N LEU A 143 -19.13 -2.82 -1.53
CA LEU A 143 -18.32 -4.03 -1.29
C LEU A 143 -18.88 -4.86 -0.14
N ARG A 144 -19.32 -4.23 0.95
CA ARG A 144 -19.94 -4.91 2.10
C ARG A 144 -21.23 -5.65 1.71
N ALA A 145 -22.01 -5.12 0.78
CA ALA A 145 -23.23 -5.75 0.28
C ALA A 145 -22.96 -6.90 -0.71
N MET A 146 -21.89 -6.83 -1.51
CA MET A 146 -21.49 -7.90 -2.42
C MET A 146 -21.06 -9.17 -1.66
N LEU A 147 -20.29 -9.01 -0.58
CA LEU A 147 -19.60 -10.12 0.09
C LEU A 147 -20.53 -11.26 0.57
N PRO A 148 -21.67 -11.02 1.26
CA PRO A 148 -22.56 -12.09 1.70
C PRO A 148 -23.15 -12.88 0.54
N ILE A 149 -23.49 -12.21 -0.56
CA ILE A 149 -24.06 -12.85 -1.75
C ILE A 149 -23.00 -13.71 -2.43
N GLN A 150 -21.82 -13.15 -2.70
CA GLN A 150 -20.72 -13.90 -3.33
C GLN A 150 -20.30 -15.12 -2.51
N ARG A 151 -20.25 -14.99 -1.18
CA ARG A 151 -19.93 -16.12 -0.29
C ARG A 151 -21.03 -17.18 -0.25
N ARG A 152 -22.30 -16.78 -0.21
CA ARG A 152 -23.43 -17.71 -0.15
C ARG A 152 -23.59 -18.50 -1.44
N TYR A 153 -23.34 -17.88 -2.59
CA TYR A 153 -23.53 -18.48 -3.91
C TYR A 153 -22.20 -18.79 -4.61
N ALA A 154 -21.12 -19.02 -3.85
CA ALA A 154 -19.77 -19.22 -4.40
C ALA A 154 -19.71 -20.38 -5.40
N GLU A 155 -20.33 -21.52 -5.10
CA GLU A 155 -20.41 -22.68 -6.01
C GLU A 155 -21.17 -22.32 -7.30
N LEU A 156 -22.35 -21.71 -7.19
CA LEU A 156 -23.14 -21.28 -8.34
C LEU A 156 -22.37 -20.29 -9.22
N LEU A 157 -21.67 -19.32 -8.61
CA LEU A 157 -20.82 -18.35 -9.33
C LEU A 157 -19.61 -19.01 -10.00
N ALA A 158 -19.16 -20.17 -9.52
CA ALA A 158 -17.97 -20.88 -10.01
C ALA A 158 -18.30 -21.95 -11.06
N THR A 159 -19.46 -22.62 -10.96
CA THR A 159 -19.80 -23.79 -11.80
C THR A 159 -21.17 -23.74 -12.46
N GLY A 160 -22.04 -22.80 -12.07
CA GLY A 160 -23.36 -22.64 -12.68
C GLY A 160 -23.28 -22.15 -14.12
N GLU A 161 -24.34 -22.35 -14.88
CA GLU A 161 -24.51 -21.75 -16.21
C GLU A 161 -24.55 -20.22 -16.06
N TRP A 162 -23.47 -19.55 -16.49
CA TRP A 162 -23.38 -18.10 -16.49
C TRP A 162 -23.83 -17.52 -17.84
N THR A 163 -24.73 -16.55 -17.81
CA THR A 163 -25.06 -15.68 -18.94
C THR A 163 -24.69 -14.24 -18.56
N PRO A 164 -23.55 -13.71 -19.04
CA PRO A 164 -23.17 -12.34 -18.76
C PRO A 164 -24.09 -11.36 -19.50
N LEU A 165 -24.40 -10.23 -18.86
CA LEU A 165 -25.24 -9.17 -19.46
C LEU A 165 -26.57 -9.71 -20.03
N ALA A 166 -27.16 -10.70 -19.35
CA ALA A 166 -28.37 -11.41 -19.72
C ALA A 166 -29.62 -10.52 -19.84
N ALA A 167 -29.65 -9.38 -19.14
CA ALA A 167 -30.73 -8.40 -19.24
C ALA A 167 -30.21 -6.97 -19.05
N ALA A 168 -30.96 -6.00 -19.56
CA ALA A 168 -30.64 -4.58 -19.42
C ALA A 168 -31.92 -3.72 -19.39
N SER A 169 -31.83 -2.52 -18.81
CA SER A 169 -32.82 -1.47 -18.99
C SER A 169 -32.84 -0.99 -20.46
N PRO A 170 -33.90 -0.31 -20.93
CA PRO A 170 -33.98 0.18 -22.32
C PRO A 170 -32.81 1.09 -22.75
N ASP A 171 -32.21 1.82 -21.81
CA ASP A 171 -31.06 2.69 -22.03
C ASP A 171 -29.71 2.02 -21.68
N ALA A 172 -29.72 0.73 -21.36
CA ALA A 172 -28.57 -0.07 -20.92
C ALA A 172 -27.80 0.49 -19.71
N ARG A 173 -28.40 1.40 -18.94
CA ARG A 173 -27.82 1.96 -17.71
C ARG A 173 -27.79 0.95 -16.57
N VAL A 174 -28.82 0.11 -16.50
CA VAL A 174 -28.86 -1.02 -15.59
C VAL A 174 -28.65 -2.27 -16.41
N VAL A 175 -27.68 -3.09 -16.01
CA VAL A 175 -27.40 -4.37 -16.65
C VAL A 175 -27.38 -5.48 -15.61
N ALA A 176 -27.68 -6.71 -16.04
CA ALA A 176 -27.78 -7.87 -15.19
C ALA A 176 -26.98 -9.05 -15.75
N SER A 177 -26.23 -9.74 -14.90
CA SER A 177 -25.68 -11.07 -15.20
C SER A 177 -26.47 -12.15 -14.45
N ARG A 178 -26.58 -13.33 -15.05
CA ARG A 178 -27.37 -14.45 -14.52
C ARG A 178 -26.51 -15.70 -14.33
N TRP A 179 -26.68 -16.39 -13.21
CA TRP A 179 -26.15 -17.74 -12.99
C TRP A 179 -27.28 -18.70 -12.66
N ALA A 180 -27.23 -19.94 -13.17
CA ALA A 180 -28.21 -20.97 -12.84
C ALA A 180 -27.60 -22.39 -12.76
N ASP A 181 -28.13 -23.22 -11.86
CA ASP A 181 -27.76 -24.64 -11.73
C ASP A 181 -28.98 -25.59 -11.84
N GLY A 182 -30.11 -25.07 -12.33
CA GLY A 182 -31.38 -25.79 -12.46
C GLY A 182 -32.29 -25.68 -11.23
N GLU A 183 -31.73 -25.44 -10.03
CA GLU A 183 -32.48 -25.25 -8.79
C GLU A 183 -32.53 -23.77 -8.39
N THR A 184 -31.39 -23.09 -8.49
CA THR A 184 -31.22 -21.69 -8.13
C THR A 184 -30.95 -20.88 -9.39
N THR A 185 -31.57 -19.70 -9.50
CA THR A 185 -31.18 -18.68 -10.48
C THR A 185 -30.81 -17.42 -9.71
N LEU A 186 -29.55 -17.01 -9.80
CA LEU A 186 -29.04 -15.77 -9.21
C LEU A 186 -28.91 -14.71 -10.29
N TRP A 187 -29.40 -13.51 -10.03
CA TRP A 187 -29.15 -12.33 -10.84
C TRP A 187 -28.30 -11.33 -10.05
N ALA A 188 -27.26 -10.79 -10.69
CA ALA A 188 -26.47 -9.67 -10.20
C ALA A 188 -26.74 -8.46 -11.10
N LEU A 189 -27.22 -7.35 -10.54
CA LEU A 189 -27.52 -6.13 -11.29
C LEU A 189 -26.62 -4.99 -10.84
N ALA A 190 -26.24 -4.11 -11.77
CA ALA A 190 -25.55 -2.86 -11.48
C ALA A 190 -26.17 -1.70 -12.28
N ASN A 191 -26.39 -0.57 -11.61
CA ASN A 191 -26.81 0.70 -12.19
C ASN A 191 -25.59 1.62 -12.35
N ARG A 192 -25.26 2.08 -13.56
CA ARG A 192 -24.13 3.00 -13.79
C ARG A 192 -24.50 4.48 -13.87
N GLY A 193 -25.76 4.84 -13.65
CA GLY A 193 -26.22 6.23 -13.76
C GLY A 193 -26.98 6.71 -12.53
N ALA A 194 -27.90 7.65 -12.75
CA ALA A 194 -28.82 8.12 -11.73
C ALA A 194 -29.76 7.00 -11.26
N ALA A 195 -30.50 7.24 -10.17
CA ALA A 195 -31.49 6.30 -9.65
C ALA A 195 -32.44 5.82 -10.75
N TYR A 196 -32.82 4.55 -10.67
CA TYR A 196 -33.60 3.86 -11.70
C TYR A 196 -34.75 3.08 -11.06
N SER A 197 -35.92 3.15 -11.67
CA SER A 197 -37.08 2.33 -11.33
C SER A 197 -37.75 1.87 -12.62
N GLY A 198 -37.98 0.57 -12.74
CA GLY A 198 -38.57 -0.05 -13.93
C GLY A 198 -38.07 -1.47 -14.17
N SER A 199 -38.32 -1.98 -15.38
CA SER A 199 -38.00 -3.35 -15.75
C SER A 199 -36.58 -3.53 -16.31
N VAL A 200 -35.94 -4.62 -15.91
CA VAL A 200 -34.65 -5.11 -16.44
C VAL A 200 -34.85 -6.58 -16.81
N GLY A 201 -35.17 -6.83 -18.09
CA GLY A 201 -35.70 -8.13 -18.51
C GLY A 201 -37.05 -8.40 -17.82
N ASP A 202 -37.16 -9.54 -17.14
CA ASP A 202 -38.37 -9.94 -16.41
C ASP A 202 -38.37 -9.48 -14.93
N LEU A 203 -37.36 -8.72 -14.51
CA LEU A 203 -37.22 -8.23 -13.14
C LEU A 203 -37.73 -6.80 -13.03
N GLU A 204 -38.60 -6.54 -12.05
CA GLU A 204 -38.95 -5.19 -11.62
C GLU A 204 -37.98 -4.72 -10.54
N VAL A 205 -37.36 -3.56 -10.74
CA VAL A 205 -36.26 -3.12 -9.87
C VAL A 205 -36.40 -1.65 -9.48
N GLU A 206 -35.94 -1.34 -8.27
CA GLU A 206 -35.66 0.02 -7.80
C GLU A 206 -34.21 0.06 -7.31
N LEU A 207 -33.38 0.87 -7.96
CA LEU A 207 -31.95 0.97 -7.70
C LEU A 207 -31.53 2.42 -7.43
N PRO A 208 -30.76 2.69 -6.37
CA PRO A 208 -30.16 3.99 -6.18
C PRO A 208 -29.14 4.29 -7.28
N ALA A 209 -28.74 5.56 -7.40
CA ALA A 209 -27.67 5.96 -8.31
C ALA A 209 -26.38 5.18 -7.98
N GLN A 210 -25.72 4.65 -9.02
CA GLN A 210 -24.54 3.80 -8.87
C GLN A 210 -24.72 2.55 -7.98
N GLY A 211 -25.97 2.11 -7.78
CA GLY A 211 -26.30 0.97 -6.93
C GLY A 211 -26.14 -0.39 -7.59
N ILE A 212 -26.24 -1.44 -6.77
CA ILE A 212 -26.28 -2.84 -7.17
C ILE A 212 -27.47 -3.55 -6.51
N ALA A 213 -27.89 -4.68 -7.08
CA ALA A 213 -28.83 -5.59 -6.46
C ALA A 213 -28.51 -7.05 -6.75
N ALA A 214 -29.06 -7.94 -5.92
CA ALA A 214 -29.12 -9.38 -6.17
C ALA A 214 -30.56 -9.89 -6.10
N PHE A 215 -30.90 -10.81 -7.00
CA PHE A 215 -32.18 -11.54 -6.98
C PHE A 215 -31.95 -13.04 -7.00
N VAL A 216 -32.83 -13.79 -6.34
CA VAL A 216 -32.93 -15.25 -6.51
C VAL A 216 -34.29 -15.57 -7.11
N GLY A 217 -34.30 -16.16 -8.31
CA GLY A 217 -35.50 -16.19 -9.13
C GLY A 217 -35.97 -14.76 -9.42
N SER A 218 -37.16 -14.40 -8.96
CA SER A 218 -37.73 -13.05 -9.02
C SER A 218 -37.73 -12.31 -7.67
N GLU A 219 -37.24 -12.93 -6.60
CA GLU A 219 -37.17 -12.32 -5.27
C GLU A 219 -35.91 -11.45 -5.13
N GLN A 220 -36.08 -10.18 -4.79
CA GLN A 220 -34.96 -9.29 -4.48
C GLN A 220 -34.42 -9.60 -3.08
N ILE A 221 -33.17 -10.06 -3.01
CA ILE A 221 -32.53 -10.44 -1.73
C ILE A 221 -31.51 -9.41 -1.25
N MET A 222 -31.09 -8.48 -2.12
CA MET A 222 -30.17 -7.41 -1.76
C MET A 222 -30.36 -6.20 -2.69
N VAL A 223 -30.31 -5.02 -2.10
CA VAL A 223 -30.08 -3.74 -2.79
C VAL A 223 -29.07 -2.93 -2.00
N ALA A 224 -28.13 -2.32 -2.70
CA ALA A 224 -27.12 -1.47 -2.09
C ALA A 224 -26.74 -0.33 -3.03
N GLY A 225 -26.26 0.76 -2.44
CA GLY A 225 -25.88 1.96 -3.15
C GLY A 225 -26.38 3.20 -2.42
N GLY A 226 -26.05 4.36 -2.98
CA GLY A 226 -26.05 5.59 -2.19
C GLY A 226 -24.95 5.58 -1.12
N GLY A 227 -24.85 6.69 -0.39
CA GLY A 227 -23.76 6.93 0.56
C GLY A 227 -22.84 8.04 0.09
N ASP A 228 -21.99 8.49 1.01
CA ASP A 228 -21.07 9.59 0.77
C ASP A 228 -19.90 9.12 -0.12
N ALA A 229 -19.73 9.80 -1.25
CA ALA A 229 -18.62 9.61 -2.18
C ALA A 229 -17.43 10.55 -1.87
N SER A 230 -17.54 11.39 -0.83
CA SER A 230 -16.47 12.28 -0.43
C SER A 230 -15.26 11.51 0.11
N PHE A 231 -14.09 12.11 -0.08
CA PHE A 231 -12.83 11.60 0.45
C PHE A 231 -12.14 12.70 1.26
N PRO A 232 -12.36 12.76 2.59
CA PRO A 232 -11.79 13.82 3.41
C PRO A 232 -10.27 13.74 3.42
N ALA A 233 -9.62 14.89 3.25
CA ALA A 233 -8.18 15.00 3.38
C ALA A 233 -7.75 14.62 4.81
N ARG A 234 -6.62 13.94 4.93
CA ARG A 234 -5.99 13.63 6.21
C ARG A 234 -4.74 14.46 6.35
N GLU A 235 -4.75 15.35 7.32
CA GLU A 235 -3.56 16.11 7.64
C GLU A 235 -2.54 15.19 8.32
N THR A 236 -1.32 15.20 7.79
CA THR A 236 -0.19 14.57 8.47
C THR A 236 0.34 15.51 9.53
N VAL A 237 0.35 15.06 10.77
CA VAL A 237 0.87 15.82 11.90
C VAL A 237 2.16 15.20 12.42
N ARG A 238 3.10 16.05 12.82
CA ARG A 238 4.30 15.62 13.53
C ARG A 238 3.97 15.37 15.00
N LEU A 239 4.37 14.23 15.54
CA LEU A 239 4.23 13.94 16.95
C LEU A 239 5.18 14.83 17.78
N PRO A 240 4.76 15.32 18.95
CA PRO A 240 5.64 16.08 19.84
C PRO A 240 6.83 15.23 20.29
N ALA A 241 8.04 15.77 20.16
CA ALA A 241 9.22 15.18 20.76
C ALA A 241 9.14 15.28 22.30
N PRO A 242 9.63 14.27 23.05
CA PRO A 242 9.82 14.40 24.50
C PRO A 242 10.72 15.60 24.83
N VAL A 243 10.64 16.09 26.07
CA VAL A 243 11.52 17.16 26.58
C VAL A 243 12.29 16.62 27.78
N VAL A 244 13.61 16.74 27.74
CA VAL A 244 14.56 16.25 28.75
C VAL A 244 15.51 17.37 29.12
N ARG A 245 15.18 18.11 30.19
CA ARG A 245 15.94 19.30 30.60
C ARG A 245 17.16 18.94 31.46
N VAL A 246 18.28 19.59 31.16
CA VAL A 246 19.51 19.53 31.96
C VAL A 246 20.04 20.93 32.23
N GLU A 247 20.73 21.13 33.36
CA GLU A 247 21.28 22.45 33.72
C GLU A 247 22.57 22.79 32.96
N THR A 248 23.38 21.77 32.65
CA THR A 248 24.66 21.89 31.95
C THR A 248 24.77 20.85 30.84
N VAL A 249 25.60 21.15 29.83
CA VAL A 249 25.88 20.22 28.73
C VAL A 249 26.53 18.94 29.29
N PRO A 250 25.94 17.74 29.07
CA PRO A 250 26.51 16.49 29.57
C PRO A 250 27.84 16.14 28.88
N ASP A 251 28.65 15.31 29.54
CA ASP A 251 29.90 14.81 28.96
C ASP A 251 29.64 14.04 27.65
N GLY A 252 30.42 14.34 26.62
CA GLY A 252 30.25 13.75 25.29
C GLY A 252 29.11 14.36 24.47
N PHE A 253 28.47 15.43 24.96
CA PHE A 253 27.49 16.22 24.21
C PHE A 253 28.09 17.56 23.78
N ALA A 254 27.53 18.16 22.73
CA ALA A 254 27.87 19.49 22.25
C ALA A 254 26.60 20.34 22.12
N ALA A 255 26.63 21.56 22.68
CA ALA A 255 25.54 22.51 22.53
C ALA A 255 25.50 23.09 21.12
N VAL A 256 24.29 23.30 20.60
CA VAL A 256 24.04 23.84 19.27
C VAL A 256 22.99 24.94 19.37
N GLU A 257 23.23 26.07 18.72
CA GLU A 257 22.28 27.18 18.70
C GLU A 257 21.15 26.91 17.69
N PRO A 258 19.87 27.03 18.08
CA PRO A 258 18.75 26.85 17.18
C PRO A 258 18.71 27.94 16.12
N ARG A 259 18.45 27.55 14.87
CA ARG A 259 18.15 28.47 13.77
C ARG A 259 17.22 27.81 12.76
N PRO A 260 16.52 28.59 11.93
CA PRO A 260 15.84 28.04 10.76
C PRO A 260 16.82 27.30 9.85
N LEU A 261 16.29 26.33 9.12
CA LEU A 261 17.06 25.49 8.19
C LEU A 261 16.19 25.06 7.02
N THR A 262 16.85 24.58 5.97
CA THR A 262 16.20 23.99 4.81
C THR A 262 16.45 22.48 4.83
N ALA A 263 15.38 21.70 4.83
CA ALA A 263 15.44 20.25 4.68
C ALA A 263 15.28 19.87 3.20
N VAL A 264 16.08 18.94 2.72
CA VAL A 264 16.04 18.45 1.34
C VAL A 264 15.49 17.04 1.32
N PHE A 265 14.49 16.78 0.49
CA PHE A 265 13.97 15.43 0.25
C PHE A 265 14.13 15.07 -1.22
N ARG A 266 14.35 13.79 -1.51
CA ARG A 266 13.95 13.24 -2.81
C ARG A 266 12.47 12.89 -2.71
N ARG A 267 11.60 13.54 -3.48
CA ARG A 267 10.15 13.31 -3.44
C ARG A 267 9.83 11.93 -4.04
N ARG A 268 9.71 10.92 -3.18
CA ARG A 268 9.28 9.56 -3.56
C ARG A 268 7.74 9.46 -3.56
N GLU A 269 7.21 8.32 -3.97
CA GLU A 269 5.79 7.95 -3.86
C GLU A 269 5.27 8.04 -2.42
N THR A 270 6.18 7.96 -1.44
CA THR A 270 5.88 8.17 -0.03
C THR A 270 5.64 9.63 0.35
N GLY A 271 5.92 10.60 -0.53
CA GLY A 271 5.87 12.03 -0.24
C GLY A 271 7.03 12.51 0.66
N THR A 272 6.85 13.69 1.27
CA THR A 272 7.81 14.31 2.21
C THR A 272 7.26 14.30 3.65
N TYR A 273 6.85 15.44 4.21
CA TYR A 273 6.17 15.52 5.51
C TYR A 273 4.67 15.16 5.45
N GLY A 274 4.16 14.83 4.26
CA GLY A 274 2.80 14.35 4.04
C GLY A 274 2.78 13.25 2.99
N GLU A 275 1.59 12.96 2.46
CA GLU A 275 1.43 12.05 1.33
C GLU A 275 2.01 12.63 0.03
N ALA A 276 2.35 11.76 -0.93
CA ALA A 276 2.61 12.22 -2.28
C ALA A 276 1.33 12.85 -2.86
N PRO A 277 1.44 13.93 -3.66
CA PRO A 277 0.28 14.55 -4.28
C PRO A 277 -0.56 13.54 -5.05
N TYR A 278 -1.86 13.49 -4.79
CA TYR A 278 -2.77 12.65 -5.55
C TYR A 278 -2.83 13.14 -7.00
N VAL A 279 -2.41 12.29 -7.94
CA VAL A 279 -2.65 12.47 -9.37
C VAL A 279 -3.63 11.39 -9.80
N GLY A 280 -4.73 11.72 -10.47
CA GLY A 280 -5.72 10.74 -10.94
C GLY A 280 -5.21 9.84 -12.10
N GLU A 281 -3.92 9.55 -12.13
CA GLU A 281 -3.19 8.88 -13.22
C GLU A 281 -2.17 7.90 -12.63
N TRP A 282 -1.91 6.78 -13.34
CA TRP A 282 -0.96 5.76 -12.90
C TRP A 282 0.44 5.94 -13.52
N LYS A 283 1.48 5.75 -12.66
CA LYS A 283 2.90 6.12 -12.79
C LYS A 283 3.13 7.63 -12.93
N PRO A 284 3.12 8.39 -11.81
CA PRO A 284 3.69 9.74 -11.81
C PRO A 284 5.20 9.62 -12.03
N LEU A 285 5.63 9.65 -13.28
CA LEU A 285 7.03 9.66 -13.65
C LEU A 285 7.63 11.07 -13.45
N PRO A 286 8.96 11.21 -13.53
CA PRO A 286 9.58 12.53 -13.61
C PRO A 286 8.87 13.46 -14.61
N PRO A 287 8.66 14.75 -14.30
CA PRO A 287 9.21 15.49 -13.16
C PRO A 287 8.33 15.50 -11.90
N ARG A 288 7.23 14.72 -11.84
CA ARG A 288 6.26 14.81 -10.71
C ARG A 288 6.75 14.11 -9.44
N LEU A 289 7.53 13.05 -9.59
CA LEU A 289 8.20 12.30 -8.52
C LEU A 289 9.67 12.07 -8.88
N HIS A 290 10.47 11.72 -7.87
CA HIS A 290 11.92 11.56 -7.84
C HIS A 290 12.74 12.83 -8.04
N ASP A 291 12.11 14.01 -8.04
CA ASP A 291 12.77 15.31 -7.95
C ASP A 291 13.26 15.59 -6.52
N PHE A 292 14.25 16.48 -6.39
CA PHE A 292 14.68 16.99 -5.10
C PHE A 292 13.88 18.24 -4.74
N VAL A 293 13.47 18.33 -3.49
CA VAL A 293 12.61 19.40 -3.00
C VAL A 293 13.17 19.95 -1.69
N GLU A 294 13.16 21.26 -1.59
CA GLU A 294 13.56 22.01 -0.41
C GLU A 294 12.32 22.37 0.41
N VAL A 295 12.40 22.17 1.72
CA VAL A 295 11.34 22.51 2.67
C VAL A 295 11.95 23.35 3.79
N GLU A 296 11.49 24.60 3.88
CA GLU A 296 11.86 25.51 4.96
C GLU A 296 11.32 25.01 6.31
N ARG A 297 12.17 25.05 7.33
CA ARG A 297 11.86 24.59 8.69
C ARG A 297 12.11 25.70 9.69
N PRO A 298 11.17 25.93 10.63
CA PRO A 298 11.40 26.88 11.71
C PRO A 298 12.53 26.37 12.63
N ALA A 299 13.15 27.29 13.37
CA ALA A 299 14.13 26.93 14.38
C ALA A 299 13.52 25.96 15.42
N PRO A 300 14.29 24.96 15.90
CA PRO A 300 13.91 24.17 17.07
C PRO A 300 13.56 25.05 18.27
N ARG A 301 12.65 24.57 19.13
CA ARG A 301 12.21 25.31 20.31
C ARG A 301 13.23 25.18 21.42
N GLY A 302 13.98 26.26 21.68
CA GLY A 302 14.94 26.31 22.78
C GLY A 302 16.29 25.69 22.42
N ARG A 303 17.29 25.97 23.26
CA ARG A 303 18.66 25.48 23.07
C ARG A 303 18.73 23.99 23.40
N PHE A 304 19.64 23.28 22.74
CA PHE A 304 19.80 21.85 22.92
C PHE A 304 21.27 21.44 22.83
N ALA A 305 21.57 20.23 23.30
CA ALA A 305 22.85 19.59 23.07
C ALA A 305 22.67 18.17 22.53
N LEU A 306 23.60 17.74 21.68
CA LEU A 306 23.59 16.42 21.04
C LEU A 306 24.81 15.60 21.40
N SER A 307 24.66 14.28 21.50
CA SER A 307 25.80 13.39 21.64
C SER A 307 26.70 13.46 20.41
N VAL A 308 28.00 13.73 20.65
CA VAL A 308 29.02 13.86 19.61
C VAL A 308 29.21 12.55 18.85
N ARG A 309 28.99 11.40 19.50
CA ARG A 309 28.96 10.07 18.88
C ARG A 309 27.55 9.51 18.86
N ASP A 310 27.28 8.64 17.89
CA ASP A 310 26.02 7.89 17.82
C ASP A 310 26.10 6.60 18.65
N VAL A 311 24.94 6.10 19.03
CA VAL A 311 24.75 4.83 19.72
C VAL A 311 24.54 3.76 18.64
N LYS A 312 25.62 3.07 18.26
CA LYS A 312 25.59 2.02 17.22
C LYS A 312 24.79 0.81 17.71
N THR A 313 23.62 0.60 17.12
CA THR A 313 22.71 -0.52 17.42
C THR A 313 21.98 -0.93 16.13
N GLY A 314 21.15 -1.98 16.19
CA GLY A 314 20.16 -2.32 15.17
C GLY A 314 18.72 -2.14 15.67
N HIS A 315 18.53 -1.21 16.62
CA HIS A 315 17.25 -0.97 17.28
C HIS A 315 16.20 -0.44 16.30
N ASP A 316 14.94 -0.77 16.54
CA ASP A 316 13.84 0.00 15.99
C ASP A 316 13.68 1.35 16.72
N LEU A 317 12.76 2.20 16.24
CA LEU A 317 12.52 3.51 16.82
C LEU A 317 12.07 3.45 18.29
N ALA A 318 11.24 2.48 18.67
CA ALA A 318 10.73 2.36 20.04
C ALA A 318 11.83 1.92 21.01
N GLU A 319 12.69 1.00 20.57
CA GLU A 319 13.87 0.55 21.31
C GLU A 319 14.93 1.64 21.45
N ALA A 320 15.16 2.42 20.40
CA ALA A 320 16.06 3.58 20.43
C ALA A 320 15.57 4.62 21.47
N ARG A 321 14.26 4.90 21.50
CA ARG A 321 13.63 5.77 22.51
C ARG A 321 13.75 5.21 23.92
N ALA A 322 13.48 3.92 24.10
CA ALA A 322 13.60 3.26 25.41
C ALA A 322 15.03 3.34 25.94
N TYR A 323 16.03 3.10 25.08
CA TYR A 323 17.43 3.29 25.42
C TYR A 323 17.71 4.75 25.83
N ALA A 324 17.32 5.73 24.99
CA ALA A 324 17.58 7.14 25.26
C ALA A 324 16.97 7.57 26.61
N SER A 325 15.73 7.17 26.87
CA SER A 325 15.05 7.45 28.14
C SER A 325 15.78 6.82 29.34
N SER A 326 16.31 5.60 29.21
CA SER A 326 17.02 4.91 30.28
C SER A 326 18.32 5.62 30.72
N VAL A 327 18.91 6.43 29.84
CA VAL A 327 20.12 7.22 30.12
C VAL A 327 19.83 8.69 30.36
N GLY A 328 18.57 9.06 30.60
CA GLY A 328 18.17 10.44 30.89
C GLY A 328 18.31 11.37 29.69
N ALA A 329 18.03 10.87 28.48
CA ALA A 329 18.06 11.63 27.23
C ALA A 329 16.84 11.30 26.36
N ARG A 330 16.77 11.92 25.18
CA ARG A 330 15.83 11.61 24.09
C ARG A 330 16.58 11.43 22.78
N LEU A 331 15.92 11.02 21.71
CA LEU A 331 16.51 11.16 20.37
C LEU A 331 16.49 12.65 19.96
N PRO A 332 17.41 13.11 19.08
CA PRO A 332 17.27 14.41 18.46
C PRO A 332 16.07 14.42 17.53
N THR A 333 15.46 15.57 17.34
CA THR A 333 14.65 15.83 16.17
C THR A 333 15.50 15.84 14.90
N GLU A 334 14.89 15.69 13.72
CA GLU A 334 15.61 15.81 12.45
C GLU A 334 16.30 17.18 12.29
N ASP A 335 15.64 18.23 12.81
CA ASP A 335 16.07 19.62 12.69
C ASP A 335 17.30 19.84 13.58
N GLU A 336 17.26 19.35 14.84
CA GLU A 336 18.40 19.37 15.76
C GLU A 336 19.59 18.58 15.21
N TRP A 337 19.35 17.37 14.70
CA TRP A 337 20.39 16.53 14.12
C TRP A 337 21.11 17.25 12.98
N GLN A 338 20.34 17.87 12.07
CA GLN A 338 20.89 18.62 10.95
C GLN A 338 21.74 19.80 11.42
N LEU A 339 21.25 20.59 12.37
CA LEU A 339 22.02 21.71 12.91
C LEU A 339 23.33 21.27 13.58
N GLY A 340 23.31 20.15 14.31
CA GLY A 340 24.53 19.59 14.90
C GLY A 340 25.53 19.14 13.84
N ALA A 341 25.07 18.51 12.76
CA ALA A 341 25.92 18.11 11.66
C ALA A 341 26.52 19.33 10.93
N GLU A 342 25.70 20.35 10.62
CA GLU A 342 26.13 21.60 9.97
C GLU A 342 27.09 22.43 10.83
N ALA A 343 26.95 22.37 12.16
CA ALA A 343 27.88 22.99 13.11
C ALA A 343 29.21 22.24 13.25
N GLY A 344 29.35 21.05 12.63
CA GLY A 344 30.56 20.23 12.70
C GLY A 344 30.81 19.59 14.06
N VAL A 345 29.78 19.50 14.93
CA VAL A 345 29.94 18.94 16.28
C VAL A 345 29.73 17.43 16.36
N LEU A 346 29.27 16.81 15.27
CA LEU A 346 29.06 15.37 15.21
C LEU A 346 30.33 14.66 14.71
N ASP A 347 30.78 13.65 15.44
CA ASP A 347 31.78 12.69 14.98
C ASP A 347 31.16 11.80 13.91
N LEU A 348 31.62 11.98 12.67
CA LEU A 348 31.22 11.24 11.48
C LEU A 348 32.38 10.42 10.89
N SER A 349 33.42 10.15 11.69
CA SER A 349 34.66 9.49 11.22
C SER A 349 34.55 7.96 11.08
N GLY A 350 33.55 7.33 11.73
CA GLY A 350 33.29 5.89 11.63
C GLY A 350 32.32 5.51 10.51
N PRO A 351 31.97 4.20 10.41
CA PRO A 351 31.00 3.73 9.42
C PRO A 351 29.68 4.49 9.52
N ARG A 352 29.23 5.01 8.38
CA ARG A 352 28.03 5.82 8.30
C ARG A 352 26.80 4.93 8.23
N VAL A 353 25.82 5.26 9.06
CA VAL A 353 24.52 4.61 9.12
C VAL A 353 23.49 5.70 9.37
N TRP A 354 22.26 5.45 8.93
CA TRP A 354 21.16 6.38 9.15
C TRP A 354 20.94 6.61 10.64
N ASN A 355 20.39 7.76 11.02
CA ASN A 355 20.08 8.05 12.41
C ASN A 355 18.57 8.20 12.58
N TRP A 356 17.98 7.43 13.51
CA TRP A 356 16.64 7.69 14.02
C TRP A 356 16.54 9.09 14.61
N THR A 357 15.37 9.70 14.46
CA THR A 357 15.05 11.01 15.04
C THR A 357 13.67 10.97 15.70
N GLU A 358 13.38 11.93 16.60
CA GLU A 358 12.03 12.14 17.15
C GLU A 358 11.04 12.74 16.14
N SER A 359 11.41 12.93 14.87
CA SER A 359 10.53 13.44 13.82
C SER A 359 9.58 12.35 13.29
N GLU A 360 8.81 11.76 14.18
CA GLU A 360 7.70 10.86 13.81
C GLU A 360 6.46 11.67 13.40
N HIS A 361 5.78 11.20 12.36
CA HIS A 361 4.59 11.80 11.79
C HIS A 361 3.48 10.76 11.63
N THR A 362 2.22 11.21 11.69
CA THR A 362 1.03 10.36 11.51
C THR A 362 -0.12 11.12 10.88
N ASP A 363 -0.92 10.45 10.06
CA ASP A 363 -2.23 10.91 9.53
C ASP A 363 -3.41 10.14 10.18
N GLY A 364 -3.11 9.38 11.25
CA GLY A 364 -4.02 8.47 11.93
C GLY A 364 -4.13 7.07 11.29
N ARG A 365 -3.50 6.82 10.14
CA ARG A 365 -3.46 5.53 9.42
C ARG A 365 -2.04 5.06 9.17
N THR A 366 -1.21 5.93 8.61
CA THR A 366 0.20 5.71 8.31
C THR A 366 1.05 6.44 9.33
N ARG A 367 2.12 5.78 9.78
CA ARG A 367 3.18 6.38 10.61
C ARG A 367 4.50 6.33 9.85
N PHE A 368 5.31 7.37 10.01
CA PHE A 368 6.66 7.41 9.45
C PHE A 368 7.58 8.25 10.32
N ALA A 369 8.88 8.00 10.26
CA ALA A 369 9.89 8.84 10.90
C ALA A 369 10.85 9.39 9.84
N ILE A 370 11.50 10.51 10.16
CA ILE A 370 12.56 11.03 9.32
C ILE A 370 13.92 10.52 9.81
N LEU A 371 14.69 9.97 8.88
CA LEU A 371 16.07 9.57 9.09
C LEU A 371 17.02 10.63 8.52
N LYS A 372 18.19 10.74 9.16
CA LYS A 372 19.25 11.67 8.74
C LYS A 372 20.61 10.97 8.61
N GLY A 373 21.50 11.57 7.82
CA GLY A 373 22.93 11.25 7.77
C GLY A 373 23.40 10.29 6.69
N GLY A 374 22.51 9.50 6.08
CA GLY A 374 22.87 8.51 5.06
C GLY A 374 23.47 7.23 5.65
N SER A 375 23.81 6.27 4.79
CA SER A 375 24.50 5.03 5.16
C SER A 375 25.62 4.72 4.18
N ASP A 376 26.73 4.13 4.59
CA ASP A 376 27.78 3.69 3.64
C ASP A 376 27.25 2.64 2.67
N TRP A 377 26.27 1.83 3.11
CA TRP A 377 25.54 0.93 2.24
C TRP A 377 24.64 1.71 1.27
N LYS A 378 24.67 1.29 -0.01
CA LYS A 378 23.81 1.78 -1.08
C LYS A 378 23.46 0.62 -2.00
N ALA A 379 22.18 0.26 -2.08
CA ALA A 379 21.72 -0.67 -3.10
C ALA A 379 21.84 -0.04 -4.49
N GLU A 380 22.22 -0.87 -5.47
CA GLU A 380 22.36 -0.51 -6.88
C GLU A 380 21.54 -1.46 -7.75
N GLY A 381 21.16 -1.00 -8.95
CA GLY A 381 20.43 -1.80 -9.93
C GLY A 381 18.93 -1.51 -10.05
N SER A 382 18.37 -0.64 -9.19
CA SER A 382 16.98 -0.17 -9.32
C SER A 382 16.79 1.23 -8.75
N ASP A 383 16.07 2.08 -9.48
CA ASP A 383 15.66 3.41 -9.00
C ASP A 383 14.64 3.34 -7.86
N TRP A 384 14.02 2.16 -7.64
CA TRP A 384 13.06 1.91 -6.57
C TRP A 384 13.69 1.67 -5.20
N TYR A 385 15.01 1.44 -5.15
CA TYR A 385 15.66 1.28 -3.86
C TYR A 385 15.63 2.57 -3.05
N VAL A 386 15.50 2.40 -1.73
CA VAL A 386 15.70 3.46 -0.75
C VAL A 386 17.05 4.12 -1.00
N ASP A 387 17.07 5.45 -0.94
CA ASP A 387 18.31 6.21 -1.10
C ASP A 387 19.33 5.75 -0.04
N GLY A 388 20.54 5.41 -0.49
CA GLY A 388 21.66 5.03 0.35
C GLY A 388 22.88 5.92 0.07
N GLY A 389 24.04 5.53 0.57
CA GLY A 389 25.26 6.33 0.49
C GLY A 389 25.29 7.44 1.57
N PRO A 390 26.47 8.03 1.83
CA PRO A 390 26.58 9.24 2.64
C PRO A 390 25.72 10.36 2.08
N GLN A 391 24.98 11.04 2.97
CA GLN A 391 24.10 12.14 2.59
C GLN A 391 24.54 13.45 3.23
N ASP A 392 24.25 14.55 2.53
CA ASP A 392 24.41 15.91 3.06
C ASP A 392 23.55 16.10 4.33
N PRO A 393 23.98 16.91 5.32
CA PRO A 393 23.18 17.19 6.51
C PRO A 393 21.73 17.63 6.24
N SER A 394 21.51 18.37 5.15
CA SER A 394 20.19 18.85 4.74
C SER A 394 19.25 17.73 4.29
N TYR A 395 19.79 16.60 3.81
CA TYR A 395 19.00 15.52 3.25
C TYR A 395 18.19 14.79 4.34
N SER A 396 16.92 14.54 4.04
CA SER A 396 15.96 13.87 4.89
C SER A 396 15.36 12.68 4.15
N LEU A 397 15.36 11.51 4.80
CA LEU A 397 14.74 10.30 4.29
C LEU A 397 13.47 9.99 5.10
N LYS A 398 12.32 9.91 4.44
CA LYS A 398 11.09 9.39 5.03
C LYS A 398 11.12 7.87 5.07
N LEU A 399 11.02 7.29 6.27
CA LEU A 399 10.89 5.85 6.47
C LEU A 399 9.54 5.49 7.08
N LEU A 400 8.75 4.68 6.38
CA LEU A 400 7.47 4.18 6.87
C LEU A 400 7.67 3.21 8.06
N LEU A 401 6.87 3.39 9.11
CA LEU A 401 6.90 2.54 10.30
C LEU A 401 5.86 1.43 10.17
N LEU A 402 6.29 0.25 9.74
CA LEU A 402 5.42 -0.89 9.45
C LEU A 402 5.00 -1.70 10.70
N GLY A 403 5.65 -1.47 11.85
CA GLY A 403 5.45 -2.24 13.07
C GLY A 403 6.12 -3.62 13.05
N GLY A 404 5.88 -4.43 14.09
CA GLY A 404 6.36 -5.81 14.18
C GLY A 404 7.89 -5.98 14.17
N GLY A 405 8.66 -4.93 14.51
CA GLY A 405 10.13 -4.94 14.43
C GLY A 405 10.70 -4.88 13.01
N LEU A 406 9.86 -4.68 11.98
CA LEU A 406 10.27 -4.64 10.57
C LEU A 406 11.14 -3.43 10.20
N ALA A 407 11.24 -2.45 11.10
CA ALA A 407 12.09 -1.28 10.94
C ALA A 407 13.52 -1.48 11.50
N ARG A 408 13.80 -2.60 12.16
CA ARG A 408 15.16 -2.90 12.66
C ARG A 408 16.12 -3.05 11.50
N SER A 409 17.26 -2.38 11.60
CA SER A 409 18.31 -2.47 10.58
C SER A 409 19.68 -2.17 11.18
N PRO A 410 20.72 -2.94 10.86
CA PRO A 410 22.10 -2.60 11.24
C PRO A 410 22.60 -1.34 10.52
N GLN A 411 21.87 -0.84 9.51
CA GLN A 411 22.16 0.39 8.79
C GLN A 411 21.46 1.61 9.39
N ILE A 412 20.85 1.49 10.58
CA ILE A 412 20.22 2.60 11.30
C ILE A 412 20.65 2.57 12.78
N SER A 413 21.31 3.64 13.22
CA SER A 413 21.65 3.94 14.61
C SER A 413 20.86 5.16 15.08
N PHE A 414 21.28 5.79 16.18
CA PHE A 414 20.71 7.05 16.65
C PHE A 414 21.68 7.85 17.50
N ARG A 415 21.38 9.13 17.72
CA ARG A 415 22.09 10.00 18.65
C ARG A 415 21.19 10.35 19.83
N LEU A 416 21.79 10.89 20.88
CA LEU A 416 21.07 11.40 22.03
C LEU A 416 20.99 12.92 21.98
N ALA A 417 19.92 13.46 22.55
CA ALA A 417 19.69 14.88 22.70
C ALA A 417 19.18 15.19 24.11
N VAL A 418 19.49 16.39 24.58
CA VAL A 418 18.97 17.00 25.81
C VAL A 418 18.63 18.46 25.57
N ASP A 419 17.67 18.98 26.33
CA ASP A 419 17.19 20.35 26.28
C ASP A 419 17.93 21.21 27.30
N LEU A 420 18.44 22.36 26.86
CA LEU A 420 19.16 23.33 27.69
C LEU A 420 18.21 24.47 28.12
N PRO A 421 18.56 25.22 29.19
CA PRO A 421 17.77 26.35 29.67
C PRO A 421 17.57 27.48 28.65
#